data_AF-A0A9P6YIT7-F1
#
_entry.id   AF-A0A9P6YIT7-F1
#
_cell.length_a   1.000
_cell.length_b   1.000
_cell.length_c   1.000
_cell.angle_alpha   90.00
_cell.angle_beta   90.00
_cell.angle_gamma   90.00
#
_symmetry.space_group_name_H-M   'P 1'
#
loop_
_entity.id
_entity.type
_entity.pdbx_description
1 polymer ?
#
loop_
_entity_poly.entity_id
_entity_poly.type
_entity_poly.pdbx_seq_one_letter_code
_entity_poly.pdbx_strand_id
1 'polypeptide(L)'
;MYSSGIIYGVNDNPKTLLEPIYFTSNHYQQKLNKSQYSIKDLIQLASQVNVKHGATGCYQCHIVCGYYMRALKYAREQEPVVCNQDLFELVSEMINLVLSHRETSTYQLLPWFDMLTLELWDFAKQLKEESIENDLFIPASGIIRQDPIDSDEDEEDDEEAYKRTIRASIYHCRALVCEQHKDIEQALVYYRKCASVRPTVFEPQPSLQKNAFSALQRLHSTRPTLTLKHRSSSAYSSDSHSYSSSQSLLSCSNCGTEKQRMPVCAKCKIQPYCSVRCMKSHKSTHELTCSKEE
;
A
#
# COMPACT_ATOMS: atom_id res chain seq x y z
N MET A 1 15.40 -23.09 4.39
CA MET A 1 15.13 -21.70 3.94
C MET A 1 15.95 -21.47 2.69
N TYR A 2 15.39 -21.74 1.52
CA TYR A 2 16.04 -21.45 0.25
C TYR A 2 15.71 -20.01 -0.11
N SER A 3 16.70 -19.14 -0.04
CA SER A 3 16.62 -17.79 -0.57
C SER A 3 16.83 -17.91 -2.08
N SER A 4 15.73 -17.96 -2.83
CA SER A 4 15.78 -17.93 -4.29
C SER A 4 16.16 -16.52 -4.73
N GLY A 5 17.46 -16.29 -4.90
CA GLY A 5 17.98 -15.06 -5.49
C GLY A 5 17.58 -14.99 -6.96
N ILE A 6 16.60 -14.16 -7.27
CA ILE A 6 16.34 -13.71 -8.64
C ILE A 6 17.51 -12.79 -9.01
N ILE A 7 18.38 -13.27 -9.91
CA ILE A 7 19.46 -12.47 -10.48
C ILE A 7 18.82 -11.48 -11.45
N TYR A 8 18.65 -10.23 -11.01
CA TYR A 8 18.36 -9.13 -11.91
C TYR A 8 19.66 -8.70 -12.59
N GLY A 9 19.78 -8.98 -13.88
CA GLY A 9 20.84 -8.41 -14.70
C GLY A 9 20.66 -6.90 -14.79
N VAL A 10 21.65 -6.15 -14.28
CA VAL A 10 21.70 -4.69 -14.39
C VAL A 10 22.00 -4.36 -15.85
N ASN A 11 20.98 -3.94 -16.58
CA ASN A 11 21.11 -3.39 -17.92
C ASN A 11 20.74 -1.90 -17.81
N ASP A 12 21.73 -1.02 -17.96
CA ASP A 12 21.63 0.44 -17.79
C ASP A 12 20.91 1.15 -18.95
N ASN A 13 19.79 0.58 -19.41
CA ASN A 13 18.97 1.18 -20.46
C ASN A 13 17.63 1.65 -19.88
N PRO A 14 17.44 2.95 -19.60
CA PRO A 14 16.20 3.44 -19.05
C PRO A 14 15.14 3.44 -20.15
N LYS A 15 14.04 2.71 -19.93
CA LYS A 15 12.73 2.75 -20.63
C LYS A 15 12.42 1.72 -21.72
N THR A 16 13.07 0.57 -21.74
CA THR A 16 12.42 -0.65 -22.27
C THR A 16 12.28 -1.64 -21.13
N LEU A 17 11.24 -1.43 -20.30
CA LEU A 17 10.73 -2.48 -19.43
C LEU A 17 10.35 -3.65 -20.34
N LEU A 18 11.25 -4.63 -20.45
CA LEU A 18 10.98 -5.90 -21.11
C LEU A 18 9.69 -6.44 -20.50
N GLU A 19 8.61 -6.42 -21.29
CA GLU A 19 7.36 -7.02 -20.84
C GLU A 19 7.64 -8.47 -20.46
N PRO A 20 7.21 -8.93 -19.27
CA PRO A 20 7.45 -10.30 -18.84
C PRO A 20 7.01 -11.28 -19.93
N ILE A 21 7.92 -12.16 -20.36
CA ILE A 21 7.73 -13.12 -21.47
C ILE A 21 6.46 -13.98 -21.28
N TYR A 22 5.97 -14.10 -20.06
CA TYR A 22 4.74 -14.83 -19.73
C TYR A 22 3.46 -14.30 -20.40
N PHE A 23 3.44 -13.05 -20.87
CA PHE A 23 2.26 -12.48 -21.56
C PHE A 23 2.28 -12.65 -23.08
N THR A 24 3.31 -13.28 -23.66
CA THR A 24 3.46 -13.41 -25.12
C THR A 24 2.66 -14.57 -25.73
N SER A 25 1.65 -15.10 -25.05
CA SER A 25 0.74 -16.05 -25.70
C SER A 25 0.05 -15.34 -26.87
N ASN A 26 0.26 -15.86 -28.09
CA ASN A 26 -0.26 -15.29 -29.34
C ASN A 26 -1.75 -14.94 -29.27
N HIS A 27 -2.54 -15.70 -28.52
CA HIS A 27 -3.97 -15.46 -28.36
C HIS A 27 -4.29 -14.16 -27.57
N TYR A 28 -3.48 -13.83 -26.55
CA TYR A 28 -3.67 -12.63 -25.73
C TYR A 28 -3.29 -11.36 -26.51
N GLN A 29 -2.14 -11.37 -27.18
CA GLN A 29 -1.66 -10.22 -27.95
C GLN A 29 -2.53 -9.92 -29.17
N GLN A 30 -3.06 -10.94 -29.86
CA GLN A 30 -3.92 -10.74 -31.03
C GLN A 30 -5.23 -10.01 -30.71
N LYS A 31 -5.83 -10.25 -29.53
CA LYS A 31 -7.03 -9.54 -29.11
C LYS A 31 -6.70 -8.09 -28.73
N LEU A 32 -5.63 -7.88 -27.96
CA LEU A 32 -5.29 -6.54 -27.47
C LEU A 32 -4.77 -5.57 -28.54
N ASN A 33 -4.18 -6.07 -29.62
CA ASN A 33 -3.59 -5.22 -30.67
C ASN A 33 -4.61 -4.50 -31.58
N LYS A 34 -5.92 -4.76 -31.45
CA LYS A 34 -6.90 -4.29 -32.44
C LYS A 34 -7.81 -3.14 -31.99
N SER A 35 -7.88 -2.82 -30.69
CA SER A 35 -8.82 -1.81 -30.18
C SER A 35 -8.32 -1.08 -28.93
N GLN A 36 -8.74 0.17 -28.75
CA GLN A 36 -8.75 0.82 -27.44
C GLN A 36 -9.83 0.14 -26.60
N TYR A 37 -9.43 -0.52 -25.52
CA TYR A 37 -10.35 -1.17 -24.59
C TYR A 37 -10.57 -0.27 -23.37
N SER A 38 -11.81 -0.14 -22.91
CA SER A 38 -12.11 0.43 -21.60
C SER A 38 -11.71 -0.55 -20.48
N ILE A 39 -11.66 -0.07 -19.24
CA ILE A 39 -11.46 -0.93 -18.05
C ILE A 39 -12.53 -2.04 -18.03
N LYS A 40 -13.79 -1.67 -18.28
CA LYS A 40 -14.93 -2.58 -18.31
C LYS A 40 -14.81 -3.67 -19.37
N ASP A 41 -14.35 -3.32 -20.57
CA ASP A 41 -14.13 -4.31 -21.64
C ASP A 41 -13.08 -5.34 -21.23
N LEU A 42 -12.01 -4.92 -20.54
CA LEU A 42 -10.94 -5.81 -20.08
C LEU A 42 -11.40 -6.72 -18.94
N ILE A 43 -12.21 -6.21 -18.00
CA ILE A 43 -12.87 -7.04 -16.98
C ILE A 43 -13.77 -8.09 -17.65
N GLN A 44 -14.56 -7.69 -18.66
CA GLN A 44 -15.43 -8.61 -19.39
C GLN A 44 -14.64 -9.67 -20.18
N LEU A 45 -13.50 -9.30 -20.78
CA LEU A 45 -12.62 -10.27 -21.44
C LEU A 45 -12.00 -11.25 -20.43
N ALA A 46 -11.65 -10.77 -19.25
CA ALA A 46 -11.13 -11.60 -18.17
C ALA A 46 -12.16 -12.64 -17.70
N SER A 47 -13.44 -12.25 -17.56
CA SER A 47 -14.53 -13.15 -17.13
C SER A 47 -14.89 -14.22 -18.17
N GLN A 48 -14.52 -14.03 -19.44
CA GLN A 48 -14.70 -15.02 -20.50
C GLN A 48 -13.61 -16.11 -20.51
N VAL A 49 -12.55 -15.96 -19.72
CA VAL A 49 -11.48 -16.96 -19.63
C VAL A 49 -11.96 -18.17 -18.84
N ASN A 50 -11.81 -19.37 -19.41
CA ASN A 50 -12.21 -20.62 -18.76
C ASN A 50 -11.17 -21.08 -17.72
N VAL A 51 -11.17 -20.41 -16.57
CA VAL A 51 -10.30 -20.74 -15.44
C VAL A 51 -10.70 -22.09 -14.85
N LYS A 52 -9.72 -22.96 -14.65
CA LYS A 52 -9.92 -24.25 -13.98
C LYS A 52 -8.90 -24.39 -12.85
N HIS A 53 -9.39 -24.72 -11.66
CA HIS A 53 -8.56 -25.09 -10.52
C HIS A 53 -8.65 -26.60 -10.33
N GLY A 54 -7.51 -27.29 -10.35
CA GLY A 54 -7.43 -28.72 -10.11
C GLY A 54 -6.32 -29.05 -9.12
N ALA A 55 -6.19 -30.33 -8.77
CA ALA A 55 -5.10 -30.81 -7.91
C ALA A 55 -3.71 -30.50 -8.49
N THR A 56 -3.62 -30.32 -9.81
CA THR A 56 -2.38 -30.00 -10.54
C THR A 56 -2.08 -28.49 -10.62
N GLY A 57 -2.91 -27.62 -10.02
CA GLY A 57 -2.71 -26.17 -9.97
C GLY A 57 -3.77 -25.34 -10.70
N CYS A 58 -3.49 -24.04 -10.93
CA CYS A 58 -4.36 -23.17 -11.72
C CYS A 58 -4.06 -23.25 -13.22
N TYR A 59 -5.11 -23.41 -14.02
CA TYR A 59 -5.10 -23.25 -15.45
C TYR A 59 -5.71 -21.89 -15.87
N GLN A 60 -5.00 -21.15 -16.73
CA GLN A 60 -5.42 -19.88 -17.33
C GLN A 60 -5.56 -18.64 -16.40
N CYS A 61 -5.31 -18.73 -15.10
CA CYS A 61 -5.27 -17.55 -14.21
C CYS A 61 -4.30 -16.46 -14.68
N HIS A 62 -3.18 -16.84 -15.31
CA HIS A 62 -2.21 -15.89 -15.85
C HIS A 62 -2.80 -15.03 -16.99
N ILE A 63 -3.76 -15.55 -17.76
CA ILE A 63 -4.44 -14.80 -18.82
C ILE A 63 -5.38 -13.76 -18.20
N VAL A 64 -6.16 -14.18 -17.19
CA VAL A 64 -7.03 -13.28 -16.40
C VAL A 64 -6.19 -12.16 -15.78
N CYS A 65 -5.09 -12.52 -15.10
CA CYS A 65 -4.13 -11.57 -14.56
C CYS A 65 -3.63 -10.59 -15.62
N GLY A 66 -3.33 -11.07 -16.84
CA GLY A 66 -2.90 -10.21 -17.94
C GLY A 66 -3.95 -9.16 -18.31
N TYR A 67 -5.23 -9.53 -18.38
CA TYR A 67 -6.30 -8.56 -18.67
C TYR A 67 -6.42 -7.51 -17.56
N TYR A 68 -6.40 -7.92 -16.30
CA TYR A 68 -6.47 -6.98 -15.19
C TYR A 68 -5.27 -6.03 -15.12
N MET A 69 -4.06 -6.56 -15.33
CA MET A 69 -2.83 -5.76 -15.36
C MET A 69 -2.87 -4.71 -16.47
N ARG A 70 -3.37 -5.07 -17.66
CA ARG A 70 -3.55 -4.13 -18.76
C ARG A 70 -4.58 -3.04 -18.42
N ALA A 71 -5.68 -3.41 -17.77
CA ALA A 71 -6.71 -2.47 -17.35
C ALA A 71 -6.20 -1.50 -16.29
N LEU A 72 -5.43 -1.99 -15.30
CA LEU A 72 -4.85 -1.16 -14.27
C LEU A 72 -3.82 -0.20 -14.86
N LYS A 73 -2.98 -0.67 -15.80
CA LYS A 73 -2.04 0.20 -16.52
C LYS A 73 -2.76 1.33 -17.25
N TYR A 74 -3.85 1.02 -17.97
CA TYR A 74 -4.66 2.04 -18.65
C TYR A 74 -5.25 3.07 -17.68
N ALA A 75 -5.73 2.62 -16.50
CA ALA A 75 -6.22 3.54 -15.47
C ALA A 75 -5.12 4.47 -14.94
N ARG A 76 -3.91 3.95 -14.75
CA ARG A 76 -2.74 4.68 -14.24
C ARG A 76 -2.12 5.65 -15.25
N GLU A 77 -2.40 5.49 -16.55
CA GLU A 77 -1.98 6.43 -17.59
C GLU A 77 -2.77 7.75 -17.56
N GLN A 78 -3.89 7.80 -16.82
CA GLN A 78 -4.61 9.04 -16.50
C GLN A 78 -3.95 9.71 -15.28
N GLU A 79 -3.42 10.93 -15.44
CA GLU A 79 -2.83 11.72 -14.35
C GLU A 79 -3.69 12.97 -14.07
N PRO A 80 -4.35 13.11 -12.90
CA PRO A 80 -4.38 12.16 -11.77
C PRO A 80 -5.22 10.90 -12.06
N VAL A 81 -5.05 9.86 -11.23
CA VAL A 81 -5.82 8.62 -11.39
C VAL A 81 -7.29 8.86 -11.03
N VAL A 82 -8.16 8.76 -12.04
CA VAL A 82 -9.61 8.89 -11.87
C VAL A 82 -10.16 7.63 -11.19
N CYS A 83 -10.56 7.74 -9.93
CA CYS A 83 -11.10 6.64 -9.15
C CYS A 83 -12.63 6.62 -9.23
N ASN A 84 -13.16 5.56 -9.84
CA ASN A 84 -14.59 5.37 -10.05
C ASN A 84 -14.98 3.90 -9.81
N GLN A 85 -16.26 3.58 -10.01
CA GLN A 85 -16.80 2.24 -9.83
C GLN A 85 -16.06 1.17 -10.66
N ASP A 86 -15.75 1.44 -11.93
CA ASP A 86 -15.09 0.47 -12.82
C ASP A 86 -13.68 0.14 -12.31
N LEU A 87 -12.93 1.14 -11.83
CA LEU A 87 -11.61 0.93 -11.24
C LEU A 87 -11.68 0.18 -9.91
N PHE A 88 -12.71 0.47 -9.10
CA PHE A 88 -12.95 -0.27 -7.87
C PHE A 88 -13.30 -1.75 -8.13
N GLU A 89 -14.16 -2.03 -9.13
CA GLU A 89 -14.49 -3.38 -9.56
C GLU A 89 -13.23 -4.12 -10.06
N LEU A 90 -12.43 -3.48 -10.90
CA LEU A 90 -11.16 -4.03 -11.37
C LEU A 90 -10.25 -4.44 -10.20
N VAL A 91 -10.01 -3.55 -9.25
CA VAL A 91 -9.11 -3.83 -8.12
C VAL A 91 -9.71 -4.92 -7.22
N SER A 92 -11.03 -4.94 -7.04
CA SER A 92 -11.71 -5.99 -6.27
C SER A 92 -11.49 -7.36 -6.91
N GLU A 93 -11.61 -7.47 -8.23
CA GLU A 93 -11.35 -8.70 -8.98
C GLU A 93 -9.87 -9.12 -8.93
N MET A 94 -8.94 -8.16 -9.00
CA MET A 94 -7.50 -8.43 -8.79
C MET A 94 -7.22 -8.97 -7.38
N ILE A 95 -7.85 -8.39 -6.35
CA ILE A 95 -7.74 -8.86 -4.97
C ILE A 95 -8.33 -10.27 -4.83
N ASN A 96 -9.49 -10.54 -5.43
CA ASN A 96 -10.11 -11.87 -5.42
C ASN A 96 -9.20 -12.92 -6.07
N LEU A 97 -8.55 -12.57 -7.17
CA LEU A 97 -7.58 -13.45 -7.84
C LEU A 97 -6.36 -13.74 -6.95
N VAL A 98 -5.81 -12.72 -6.27
CA VAL A 98 -4.72 -12.91 -5.29
C VAL A 98 -5.19 -13.78 -4.13
N LEU A 99 -6.32 -13.47 -3.49
CA LEU A 99 -6.78 -14.17 -2.29
C LEU A 99 -7.15 -15.63 -2.56
N SER A 100 -7.69 -15.94 -3.75
CA SER A 100 -7.98 -17.33 -4.17
C SER A 100 -6.72 -18.16 -4.43
N HIS A 101 -5.57 -17.51 -4.67
CA HIS A 101 -4.31 -18.16 -5.00
C HIS A 101 -3.23 -18.05 -3.92
N ARG A 102 -3.50 -17.33 -2.83
CA ARG A 102 -2.51 -17.09 -1.77
C ARG A 102 -2.02 -18.37 -1.09
N GLU A 103 -2.85 -19.41 -1.03
CA GLU A 103 -2.43 -20.71 -0.47
C GLU A 103 -1.61 -21.46 -1.51
N THR A 104 -2.11 -21.53 -2.74
CA THR A 104 -1.42 -22.14 -3.88
C THR A 104 -0.01 -21.58 -4.11
N SER A 105 0.17 -20.27 -3.96
CA SER A 105 1.48 -19.63 -4.11
C SER A 105 2.52 -20.09 -3.08
N THR A 106 2.11 -20.68 -1.95
CA THR A 106 3.04 -21.21 -0.94
C THR A 106 3.73 -22.51 -1.34
N TYR A 107 3.11 -23.28 -2.25
CA TYR A 107 3.63 -24.59 -2.68
C TYR A 107 3.84 -24.70 -4.19
N GLN A 108 3.29 -23.77 -4.99
CA GLN A 108 3.49 -23.69 -6.43
C GLN A 108 4.01 -22.30 -6.80
N LEU A 109 5.07 -22.24 -7.62
CA LEU A 109 5.54 -20.98 -8.16
C LEU A 109 4.52 -20.42 -9.16
N LEU A 110 3.94 -19.26 -8.85
CA LEU A 110 2.99 -18.54 -9.69
C LEU A 110 3.60 -17.17 -10.07
N PRO A 111 4.39 -17.04 -11.15
CA PRO A 111 5.09 -15.79 -11.46
C PRO A 111 4.17 -14.57 -11.58
N TRP A 112 2.93 -14.78 -12.06
CA TRP A 112 1.93 -13.73 -12.18
C TRP A 112 1.42 -13.23 -10.82
N PHE A 113 1.50 -14.04 -9.76
CA PHE A 113 1.05 -13.67 -8.42
C PHE A 113 1.92 -12.57 -7.82
N ASP A 114 3.25 -12.73 -7.88
CA ASP A 114 4.21 -11.75 -7.36
C ASP A 114 4.13 -10.43 -8.13
N MET A 115 3.98 -10.49 -9.46
CA MET A 115 3.79 -9.30 -10.30
C MET A 115 2.49 -8.57 -9.95
N LEU A 116 1.37 -9.30 -9.86
CA LEU A 116 0.06 -8.73 -9.56
C LEU A 116 0.04 -8.07 -8.17
N THR A 117 0.61 -8.73 -7.18
CA THR A 117 0.66 -8.21 -5.81
C THR A 117 1.54 -6.96 -5.72
N LEU A 118 2.71 -6.96 -6.37
CA LEU A 118 3.58 -5.78 -6.45
C LEU A 118 2.85 -4.57 -7.04
N GLU A 119 2.12 -4.78 -8.13
CA GLU A 119 1.40 -3.70 -8.83
C GLU A 119 0.24 -3.16 -8.00
N LEU A 120 -0.51 -4.01 -7.29
CA LEU A 120 -1.49 -3.55 -6.32
C LEU A 120 -0.84 -2.72 -5.21
N TRP A 121 0.33 -3.13 -4.70
CA TRP A 121 1.01 -2.40 -3.63
C TRP A 121 1.50 -1.02 -4.06
N ASP A 122 2.10 -0.94 -5.24
CA ASP A 122 2.55 0.32 -5.83
C ASP A 122 1.36 1.23 -6.15
N PHE A 123 0.26 0.64 -6.62
CA PHE A 123 -0.97 1.38 -6.86
C PHE A 123 -1.57 1.97 -5.57
N ALA A 124 -1.65 1.20 -4.48
CA ALA A 124 -2.10 1.73 -3.19
C ALA A 124 -1.20 2.87 -2.67
N LYS A 125 0.11 2.80 -2.94
CA LYS A 125 1.05 3.88 -2.62
C LYS A 125 0.76 5.12 -3.46
N GLN A 126 0.58 4.98 -4.76
CA GLN A 126 0.20 6.08 -5.67
C GLN A 126 -1.09 6.77 -5.20
N LEU A 127 -2.15 5.99 -4.95
CA LEU A 127 -3.43 6.54 -4.46
C LEU A 127 -3.29 7.28 -3.12
N LYS A 128 -2.39 6.83 -2.24
CA LYS A 128 -2.10 7.54 -0.99
C LYS A 128 -1.38 8.86 -1.21
N GLU A 129 -0.49 8.94 -2.20
CA GLU A 129 0.24 10.17 -2.53
C GLU A 129 -0.65 11.21 -3.23
N GLU A 130 -1.64 10.75 -4.01
CA GLU A 130 -2.61 11.59 -4.73
C GLU A 130 -3.84 11.98 -3.89
N SER A 131 -4.14 11.25 -2.82
CA SER A 131 -5.27 11.52 -1.92
C SER A 131 -5.10 12.84 -1.16
N ILE A 132 -6.22 13.56 -1.05
CA ILE A 132 -6.25 14.82 -0.29
C ILE A 132 -6.26 14.55 1.22
N GLU A 133 -6.85 13.43 1.65
CA GLU A 133 -7.00 13.02 3.04
C GLU A 133 -5.76 12.29 3.58
N ASN A 134 -5.50 12.47 4.88
CA ASN A 134 -4.47 11.72 5.59
C ASN A 134 -5.10 10.53 6.33
N ASP A 135 -4.40 9.39 6.32
CA ASP A 135 -4.76 8.25 7.16
C ASP A 135 -4.76 8.66 8.65
N LEU A 136 -5.75 8.18 9.40
CA LEU A 136 -5.86 8.41 10.84
C LEU A 136 -4.73 7.71 11.60
N PHE A 137 -4.22 8.34 12.65
CA PHE A 137 -3.25 7.66 13.51
C PHE A 137 -3.97 6.61 14.37
N ILE A 138 -3.58 5.34 14.23
CA ILE A 138 -4.04 4.25 15.10
C ILE A 138 -2.93 3.87 16.07
N PRO A 139 -3.09 4.14 17.38
CA PRO A 139 -2.15 3.70 18.40
C PRO A 139 -1.97 2.18 18.39
N ALA A 140 -0.77 1.71 18.71
CA ALA A 140 -0.49 0.28 18.84
C ALA A 140 -1.33 -0.41 19.93
N SER A 141 -1.87 0.36 20.89
CA SER A 141 -2.76 -0.14 21.93
C SER A 141 -4.17 -0.51 21.42
N GLY A 142 -4.54 -0.13 20.20
CA GLY A 142 -5.81 -0.51 19.59
C GLY A 142 -7.05 0.16 20.18
N ILE A 143 -6.89 1.09 21.14
CA ILE A 143 -7.99 1.88 21.69
C ILE A 143 -8.17 3.11 20.79
N ILE A 144 -9.23 3.10 19.98
CA ILE A 144 -9.63 4.24 19.17
C ILE A 144 -10.70 5.00 19.94
N ARG A 145 -10.44 6.27 20.23
CA ARG A 145 -11.50 7.22 20.58
C ARG A 145 -12.10 7.68 19.26
N GLN A 146 -13.29 7.20 18.94
CA GLN A 146 -14.09 7.80 17.88
C GLN A 146 -14.64 9.10 18.46
N ASP A 147 -13.94 10.20 18.18
CA ASP A 147 -14.53 11.51 18.41
C ASP A 147 -15.71 11.64 17.44
N PRO A 148 -16.90 12.05 17.91
CA PRO A 148 -18.03 12.31 17.04
C PRO A 148 -17.59 13.34 16.00
N ILE A 149 -17.57 12.92 14.74
CA ILE A 149 -17.30 13.80 13.62
C ILE A 149 -18.53 14.69 13.51
N ASP A 150 -18.41 15.96 13.92
CA ASP A 150 -19.40 17.00 13.60
C ASP A 150 -19.44 17.09 12.06
N SER A 151 -20.43 16.41 11.48
CA SER A 151 -20.63 16.31 10.05
C SER A 151 -21.31 17.58 9.56
N ASP A 152 -20.53 18.60 9.26
CA ASP A 152 -20.96 19.56 8.25
C ASP A 152 -21.17 18.75 6.96
N GLU A 153 -22.39 18.81 6.40
CA GLU A 153 -22.87 18.07 5.23
C GLU A 153 -22.18 18.52 3.93
N ASP A 154 -20.86 18.59 3.92
CA ASP A 154 -20.09 18.76 2.70
C ASP A 154 -20.28 17.49 1.86
N GLU A 155 -20.84 17.65 0.66
CA GLU A 155 -20.99 16.59 -0.35
C GLU A 155 -19.65 15.84 -0.47
N GLU A 156 -19.63 14.60 0.03
CA GLU A 156 -18.42 13.77 0.03
C GLU A 156 -18.02 13.49 -1.42
N ASP A 157 -16.81 13.90 -1.81
CA ASP A 157 -16.27 13.64 -3.14
C ASP A 157 -16.19 12.12 -3.38
N ASP A 158 -17.09 11.61 -4.22
CA ASP A 158 -17.19 10.20 -4.60
C ASP A 158 -15.82 9.64 -5.05
N GLU A 159 -15.01 10.45 -5.74
CA GLU A 159 -13.69 10.02 -6.22
C GLU A 159 -12.74 9.72 -5.05
N GLU A 160 -12.72 10.56 -4.03
CA GLU A 160 -11.92 10.37 -2.82
C GLU A 160 -12.45 9.19 -1.98
N ALA A 161 -13.78 8.99 -1.96
CA ALA A 161 -14.37 7.81 -1.35
C ALA A 161 -13.93 6.51 -2.07
N TYR A 162 -13.91 6.46 -3.41
CA TYR A 162 -13.36 5.32 -4.16
C TYR A 162 -11.87 5.11 -3.89
N LYS A 163 -11.05 6.18 -3.88
CA LYS A 163 -9.61 6.10 -3.54
C LYS A 163 -9.38 5.42 -2.20
N ARG A 164 -10.14 5.82 -1.17
CA ARG A 164 -10.06 5.25 0.18
C ARG A 164 -10.48 3.80 0.21
N THR A 165 -11.60 3.45 -0.42
CA THR A 165 -12.08 2.06 -0.51
C THR A 165 -11.05 1.16 -1.17
N ILE A 166 -10.51 1.56 -2.32
CA ILE A 166 -9.50 0.80 -3.06
C ILE A 166 -8.24 0.59 -2.19
N ARG A 167 -7.73 1.64 -1.55
CA ARG A 167 -6.56 1.57 -0.67
C ARG A 167 -6.79 0.64 0.52
N ALA A 168 -7.92 0.75 1.21
CA ALA A 168 -8.25 -0.10 2.35
C ALA A 168 -8.29 -1.58 1.94
N SER A 169 -8.93 -1.88 0.80
CA SER A 169 -9.00 -3.23 0.24
C SER A 169 -7.63 -3.80 -0.09
N ILE A 170 -6.74 -3.02 -0.71
CA ILE A 170 -5.37 -3.46 -1.02
C ILE A 170 -4.56 -3.69 0.27
N TYR A 171 -4.66 -2.79 1.26
CA TYR A 171 -3.95 -2.99 2.54
C TYR A 171 -4.41 -4.25 3.26
N HIS A 172 -5.70 -4.54 3.26
CA HIS A 172 -6.23 -5.77 3.86
C HIS A 172 -5.76 -7.02 3.12
N CYS A 173 -5.83 -7.01 1.78
CA CYS A 173 -5.30 -8.09 0.95
C CYS A 173 -3.82 -8.36 1.25
N ARG A 174 -3.00 -7.29 1.32
CA ARG A 174 -1.58 -7.41 1.64
C ARG A 174 -1.34 -7.96 3.05
N ALA A 175 -2.14 -7.54 4.04
CA ALA A 175 -2.04 -8.06 5.40
C ALA A 175 -2.29 -9.58 5.44
N LEU A 176 -3.32 -10.06 4.73
CA LEU A 176 -3.63 -11.48 4.61
C LEU A 176 -2.50 -12.27 3.94
N VAL A 177 -1.89 -11.74 2.89
CA VAL A 177 -0.73 -12.36 2.22
C VAL A 177 0.47 -12.43 3.17
N CYS A 178 0.77 -11.37 3.91
CA CYS A 178 1.84 -11.37 4.93
C CYS A 178 1.57 -12.38 6.06
N GLU A 179 0.33 -12.44 6.57
CA GLU A 179 -0.07 -13.39 7.62
C GLU A 179 0.11 -14.84 7.15
N GLN A 180 -0.29 -15.16 5.92
CA GLN A 180 -0.09 -16.48 5.30
C GLN A 180 1.39 -16.87 5.21
N HIS A 181 2.26 -15.93 4.84
CA HIS A 181 3.71 -16.14 4.77
C HIS A 181 4.41 -16.10 6.14
N LYS A 182 3.65 -16.04 7.24
CA LYS A 182 4.14 -15.96 8.63
C LYS A 182 4.97 -14.70 8.90
N ASP A 183 4.81 -13.66 8.09
CA ASP A 183 5.38 -12.33 8.34
C ASP A 183 4.42 -11.49 9.18
N ILE A 184 4.31 -11.85 10.46
CA ILE A 184 3.32 -11.31 11.38
C ILE A 184 3.53 -9.81 11.65
N GLU A 185 4.79 -9.36 11.76
CA GLU A 185 5.08 -7.94 12.00
C GLU A 185 4.61 -7.10 10.81
N GLN A 186 4.86 -7.57 9.58
CA GLN A 186 4.41 -6.85 8.39
C GLN A 186 2.89 -6.91 8.22
N ALA A 187 2.25 -8.04 8.56
CA ALA A 187 0.80 -8.18 8.57
C ALA A 187 0.15 -7.15 9.54
N LEU A 188 0.69 -7.02 10.76
CA LEU A 188 0.22 -6.03 11.74
C LEU A 188 0.31 -4.60 11.21
N VAL A 189 1.39 -4.25 10.50
CA VAL A 189 1.53 -2.93 9.88
C VAL A 189 0.42 -2.68 8.85
N TYR A 190 0.11 -3.65 8.00
CA TYR A 190 -0.91 -3.47 6.96
C TYR A 190 -2.35 -3.53 7.49
N TYR A 191 -2.63 -4.34 8.51
CA TYR A 191 -3.93 -4.27 9.20
C TYR A 191 -4.14 -2.91 9.85
N ARG A 192 -3.11 -2.31 10.48
CA ARG A 192 -3.20 -0.94 11.01
C ARG A 192 -3.44 0.08 9.89
N LYS A 193 -2.72 -0.03 8.76
CA LYS A 193 -2.93 0.85 7.60
C LYS A 193 -4.35 0.76 7.04
N CYS A 194 -4.90 -0.44 6.95
CA CYS A 194 -6.28 -0.67 6.53
C CYS A 194 -7.27 -0.02 7.49
N ALA A 195 -7.08 -0.24 8.79
CA ALA A 195 -7.91 0.32 9.83
C ALA A 195 -7.82 1.85 9.90
N SER A 196 -6.69 2.45 9.52
CA SER A 196 -6.46 3.90 9.57
C SER A 196 -7.11 4.68 8.44
N VAL A 197 -7.53 4.01 7.36
CA VAL A 197 -8.27 4.68 6.29
C VAL A 197 -9.60 5.18 6.87
N ARG A 198 -10.02 6.41 6.54
CA ARG A 198 -11.33 6.90 6.96
C ARG A 198 -12.43 5.97 6.41
N PRO A 199 -13.41 5.55 7.23
CA PRO A 199 -14.52 4.73 6.76
C PRO A 199 -15.27 5.40 5.61
N THR A 200 -15.75 4.59 4.68
CA THR A 200 -16.54 5.02 3.51
C THR A 200 -17.89 4.30 3.53
N VAL A 201 -18.89 4.86 2.86
CA VAL A 201 -20.22 4.23 2.72
C VAL A 201 -20.24 3.00 1.79
N PHE A 202 -19.19 2.80 0.99
CA PHE A 202 -19.11 1.69 0.05
C PHE A 202 -18.90 0.33 0.74
N GLU A 203 -19.84 -0.59 0.58
CA GLU A 203 -19.64 -1.99 0.96
C GLU A 203 -18.59 -2.65 0.04
N PRO A 204 -17.72 -3.57 0.55
CA PRO A 204 -17.72 -4.17 1.88
C PRO A 204 -16.84 -3.46 2.93
N GLN A 205 -16.52 -2.18 2.73
CA GLN A 205 -15.44 -1.49 3.46
C GLN A 205 -15.58 -1.50 4.99
N PRO A 206 -16.77 -1.24 5.59
CA PRO A 206 -16.92 -1.29 7.05
C PRO A 206 -16.62 -2.68 7.62
N SER A 207 -17.05 -3.74 6.93
CA SER A 207 -16.78 -5.13 7.34
C SER A 207 -15.28 -5.46 7.28
N LEU A 208 -14.60 -4.95 6.26
CA LEU A 208 -13.18 -5.18 6.02
C LEU A 208 -12.31 -4.50 7.08
N GLN A 209 -12.63 -3.26 7.46
CA GLN A 209 -11.93 -2.57 8.54
C GLN A 209 -12.19 -3.22 9.90
N LYS A 210 -13.42 -3.65 10.17
CA LYS A 210 -13.75 -4.43 11.38
C LYS A 210 -12.96 -5.75 11.45
N ASN A 211 -12.79 -6.43 10.32
CA ASN A 211 -11.98 -7.63 10.22
C ASN A 211 -10.49 -7.33 10.50
N ALA A 212 -9.97 -6.22 9.96
CA ALA A 212 -8.62 -5.76 10.25
C ALA A 212 -8.39 -5.48 11.74
N PHE A 213 -9.34 -4.81 12.41
CA PHE A 213 -9.28 -4.60 13.87
C PHE A 213 -9.27 -5.91 14.66
N SER A 214 -10.16 -6.84 14.30
CA SER A 214 -10.24 -8.16 14.93
C SER A 214 -8.93 -8.94 14.76
N ALA A 215 -8.32 -8.86 13.57
CA ALA A 215 -7.03 -9.48 13.30
C ALA A 215 -5.89 -8.86 14.13
N LEU A 216 -5.86 -7.53 14.28
CA LEU A 216 -4.87 -6.85 15.14
C LEU A 216 -4.95 -7.33 16.59
N GLN A 217 -6.16 -7.41 17.16
CA GLN A 217 -6.37 -7.90 18.52
C GLN A 217 -5.91 -9.36 18.67
N ARG A 218 -6.29 -10.23 17.74
CA ARG A 218 -5.90 -11.64 17.74
C ARG A 218 -4.38 -11.83 17.68
N LEU A 219 -3.71 -11.14 16.77
CA LEU A 219 -2.27 -11.26 16.56
C LEU A 219 -1.46 -10.67 17.72
N HIS A 220 -1.94 -9.59 18.35
CA HIS A 220 -1.31 -9.05 19.56
C HIS A 220 -1.42 -10.02 20.76
N SER A 221 -2.57 -10.67 20.96
CA SER A 221 -2.77 -11.64 22.05
C SER A 221 -1.94 -12.92 21.87
N THR A 222 -1.64 -13.30 20.63
CA THR A 222 -0.86 -14.52 20.33
C THR A 222 0.63 -14.29 20.46
N ARG A 223 1.09 -13.03 20.45
CA ARG A 223 2.50 -12.70 20.63
C ARG A 223 2.90 -13.20 22.02
N PRO A 224 3.82 -14.19 22.13
CA PRO A 224 4.32 -14.59 23.42
C PRO A 224 4.81 -13.31 24.07
N THR A 225 4.29 -12.99 25.24
CA THR A 225 4.93 -12.03 26.11
C THR A 225 6.27 -12.68 26.40
N LEU A 226 7.25 -12.42 25.54
CA LEU A 226 8.65 -12.62 25.83
C LEU A 226 8.82 -11.68 27.00
N THR A 227 8.54 -12.23 28.19
CA THR A 227 8.84 -11.65 29.47
C THR A 227 10.27 -11.23 29.25
N LEU A 228 10.42 -9.91 29.11
CA LEU A 228 11.71 -9.27 29.03
C LEU A 228 12.32 -9.73 30.34
N LYS A 229 13.10 -10.83 30.29
CA LYS A 229 13.88 -11.32 31.40
C LYS A 229 14.91 -10.23 31.50
N HIS A 230 14.50 -9.18 32.19
CA HIS A 230 15.32 -8.09 32.62
C HIS A 230 16.38 -8.81 33.41
N ARG A 231 17.50 -9.11 32.73
CA ARG A 231 18.69 -9.59 33.35
C ARG A 231 19.11 -8.38 34.17
N SER A 232 18.62 -8.35 35.40
CA SER A 232 19.06 -7.48 36.46
C SER A 232 20.54 -7.79 36.64
N SER A 233 21.36 -7.19 35.81
CA SER A 233 22.79 -7.07 36.02
C SER A 233 22.93 -6.13 37.21
N SER A 234 23.01 -6.72 38.39
CA SER A 234 23.45 -6.05 39.59
C SER A 234 24.88 -5.55 39.42
N ALA A 235 25.12 -4.35 39.95
CA ALA A 235 26.42 -3.77 40.29
C ALA A 235 27.25 -3.19 39.14
N TYR A 236 26.96 -1.93 38.78
CA TYR A 236 27.96 -0.88 38.91
C TYR A 236 27.26 0.44 39.27
N SER A 237 27.49 0.91 40.48
CA SER A 237 27.24 2.31 40.87
C SER A 237 28.21 3.19 40.11
N SER A 238 27.71 4.22 39.41
CA SER A 238 28.34 5.54 39.32
C SER A 238 27.43 6.52 38.58
N ASP A 239 27.05 7.55 39.33
CA ASP A 239 26.77 8.93 38.94
C ASP A 239 25.63 9.27 37.97
N SER A 240 24.61 9.81 38.61
CA SER A 240 23.47 10.58 38.12
C SER A 240 23.92 11.77 37.28
N HIS A 241 23.75 11.67 35.96
CA HIS A 241 23.51 12.84 35.11
C HIS A 241 22.13 12.72 34.47
N SER A 242 21.19 13.43 35.08
CA SER A 242 19.86 13.69 34.56
C SER A 242 19.96 14.56 33.30
N TYR A 243 20.24 13.94 32.15
CA TYR A 243 20.03 14.59 30.86
C TYR A 243 18.53 14.58 30.55
N SER A 244 17.82 15.52 31.17
CA SER A 244 16.54 16.01 30.66
C SER A 244 16.82 16.76 29.37
N SER A 245 17.17 16.04 28.31
CA SER A 245 17.35 16.62 26.98
C SER A 245 15.97 16.87 26.41
N SER A 246 15.45 18.08 26.67
CA SER A 246 14.32 18.68 25.99
C SER A 246 14.60 18.65 24.49
N GLN A 247 14.19 17.58 23.81
CA GLN A 247 14.31 17.50 22.36
C GLN A 247 13.38 18.57 21.79
N SER A 248 13.97 19.65 21.30
CA SER A 248 13.25 20.76 20.67
C SER A 248 12.43 20.22 19.52
N LEU A 249 11.12 20.46 19.56
CA LEU A 249 10.24 20.18 18.43
C LEU A 249 10.64 21.08 17.26
N LEU A 250 10.65 20.51 16.05
CA LEU A 250 10.88 21.25 14.81
C LEU A 250 9.53 21.64 14.23
N SER A 251 9.38 22.89 13.80
CA SER A 251 8.16 23.40 13.15
C SER A 251 8.28 23.31 11.62
N CYS A 252 7.25 22.80 10.96
CA CYS A 252 7.19 22.71 9.51
C CYS A 252 7.22 24.11 8.89
N SER A 253 8.09 24.29 7.90
CA SER A 253 8.28 25.59 7.25
C SER A 253 7.13 26.02 6.35
N ASN A 254 6.25 25.08 5.97
CA ASN A 254 5.08 25.35 5.15
C ASN A 254 3.80 25.54 6.00
N CYS A 255 3.56 24.65 6.96
CA CYS A 255 2.28 24.55 7.66
C CYS A 255 2.38 24.75 9.19
N GLY A 256 3.57 25.04 9.73
CA GLY A 256 3.77 25.30 11.16
C GLY A 256 3.70 24.08 12.09
N THR A 257 3.21 22.92 11.63
CA THR A 257 3.09 21.71 12.47
C THR A 257 4.40 21.35 13.14
N GLU A 258 4.35 21.00 14.42
CA GLU A 258 5.54 20.61 15.19
C GLU A 258 5.73 19.09 15.21
N LYS A 259 6.96 18.60 14.95
CA LYS A 259 7.32 17.17 15.06
C LYS A 259 8.74 17.02 15.59
N GLN A 260 8.99 15.89 16.24
CA GLN A 260 10.31 15.54 16.78
C GLN A 260 11.34 15.21 15.66
N ARG A 261 10.88 14.71 14.52
CA ARG A 261 11.72 14.44 13.34
C ARG A 261 10.97 14.87 12.07
N MET A 262 11.68 15.58 11.20
CA MET A 262 11.16 16.07 9.93
C MET A 262 12.19 15.86 8.82
N PRO A 263 11.78 15.46 7.60
CA PRO A 263 12.66 15.58 6.44
C PRO A 263 13.07 17.04 6.22
N VAL A 264 14.32 17.23 5.82
CA VAL A 264 14.86 18.53 5.43
C VAL A 264 15.07 18.58 3.92
N CYS A 265 15.06 19.78 3.35
CA CYS A 265 15.39 19.98 1.94
C CYS A 265 16.77 19.37 1.62
N ALA A 266 16.85 18.48 0.62
CA ALA A 266 18.11 17.81 0.28
C ALA A 266 19.21 18.77 -0.21
N LYS A 267 18.83 19.95 -0.74
CA LYS A 267 19.76 20.95 -1.28
C LYS A 267 20.41 21.79 -0.18
N CYS A 268 19.62 22.40 0.70
CA CYS A 268 20.14 23.27 1.76
C CYS A 268 20.32 22.56 3.11
N LYS A 269 19.67 21.40 3.33
CA LYS A 269 19.65 20.65 4.61
C LYS A 269 19.14 21.41 5.85
N ILE A 270 18.71 22.66 5.67
CA ILE A 270 18.26 23.55 6.75
C ILE A 270 16.75 23.50 6.94
N GLN A 271 15.96 23.53 5.86
CA GLN A 271 14.51 23.77 5.95
C GLN A 271 13.73 22.48 6.27
N PRO A 272 13.06 22.36 7.44
CA PRO A 272 12.29 21.17 7.82
C PRO A 272 10.84 21.20 7.30
N TYR A 273 10.35 20.02 6.91
CA TYR A 273 8.98 19.82 6.43
C TYR A 273 8.31 18.64 7.12
N CYS A 274 7.03 18.75 7.49
CA CYS A 274 6.32 17.65 8.13
C CYS A 274 6.00 16.48 7.19
N SER A 275 6.11 16.69 5.87
CA SER A 275 5.86 15.74 4.78
C SER A 275 6.48 16.22 3.46
N VAL A 276 6.65 15.31 2.49
CA VAL A 276 7.08 15.64 1.12
C VAL A 276 6.07 16.55 0.42
N ARG A 277 4.76 16.42 0.74
CA ARG A 277 3.71 17.30 0.21
C ARG A 277 3.95 18.75 0.62
N CYS A 278 4.21 19.02 1.90
CA CYS A 278 4.57 20.36 2.36
C CYS A 278 5.85 20.90 1.71
N MET A 279 6.85 20.05 1.49
CA MET A 279 8.06 20.45 0.77
C MET A 279 7.78 20.82 -0.70
N LYS A 280 6.92 20.06 -1.39
CA LYS A 280 6.48 20.37 -2.76
C LYS A 280 5.66 21.65 -2.82
N SER A 281 4.71 21.84 -1.90
CA SER A 281 3.88 23.04 -1.84
C SER A 281 4.67 24.30 -1.53
N HIS A 282 5.69 24.22 -0.67
CA HIS A 282 6.56 25.35 -0.32
C HIS A 282 7.68 25.59 -1.35
N LYS A 283 7.77 24.76 -2.41
CA LYS A 283 8.91 24.75 -3.33
C LYS A 283 9.18 26.12 -3.96
N SER A 284 8.15 26.78 -4.51
CA SER A 284 8.31 28.08 -5.19
C SER A 284 8.82 29.17 -4.26
N THR A 285 8.33 29.23 -3.03
CA THR A 285 8.79 30.18 -2.01
C THR A 285 10.20 29.83 -1.51
N HIS A 286 10.45 28.55 -1.24
CA HIS A 286 11.74 28.09 -0.73
C HIS A 286 12.88 28.25 -1.73
N GLU A 287 12.62 28.08 -3.04
CA GLU A 287 13.64 28.22 -4.08
C GLU A 287 14.33 29.59 -4.06
N LEU A 288 13.61 30.65 -3.63
CA LEU A 288 14.15 32.00 -3.50
C LEU A 288 15.21 32.12 -2.39
N THR A 289 15.19 31.22 -1.40
CA THR A 289 16.09 31.23 -0.24
C THR A 289 16.95 29.96 -0.14
N CYS A 290 16.80 29.01 -1.07
CA CYS A 290 17.48 27.71 -1.03
C CYS A 290 18.90 27.79 -1.61
N SER A 291 19.84 28.26 -0.80
CA SER A 291 21.29 28.20 -1.05
C SER A 291 21.88 26.84 -0.62
N LYS A 292 22.92 26.39 -1.33
CA LYS A 292 23.71 25.22 -0.94
C LYS A 292 24.66 25.69 0.16
N GLU A 293 24.73 24.98 1.29
CA GLU A 293 25.85 25.18 2.21
C GLU A 293 27.14 24.82 1.45
N GLU A 294 28.04 25.79 1.31
CA GLU A 294 29.41 25.56 0.80
C GLU A 294 30.25 24.80 1.83
#